data_AF-A0A7Y7EEB4-F1
#
_entry.id   AF-A0A7Y7EEB4-F1
#
_cell.length_a   1.000
_cell.length_b   1.000
_cell.length_c   1.000
_cell.angle_alpha   90.00
_cell.angle_beta   90.00
_cell.angle_gamma   90.00
#
_symmetry.space_group_name_H-M   'P 1'
#
loop_
_entity.id
_entity.type
_entity.pdbx_description
1 polymer ?
#
loop_
_entity_poly.entity_id
_entity_poly.type
_entity_poly.pdbx_seq_one_letter_code
_entity_poly.pdbx_strand_id
1 'polypeptide(L)'
;MFDPNDLLRPHLKQLVPYSSARDDYKGKEGVFLDANENPIGSITDENWNRYPDPYQQELKAKLADVKGVNAEQIFLGNGSDEPIDLLIRAFCEPGVDEMIINPPT
;
A
#
# COMPACT_ATOMS: atom_id res chain seq x y z
N MET A 1 17.97 -4.49 33.57
CA MET A 1 18.37 -5.04 32.25
C MET A 1 17.52 -4.31 31.22
N PHE A 2 18.08 -3.88 30.10
CA PHE A 2 17.35 -3.15 29.06
C PHE A 2 16.49 -4.11 28.24
N ASP A 3 15.20 -3.80 28.06
CA ASP A 3 14.28 -4.51 27.16
C ASP A 3 13.69 -3.53 26.12
N PRO A 4 13.95 -3.71 24.81
CA PRO A 4 13.34 -2.89 23.76
C PRO A 4 11.80 -2.85 23.80
N ASN A 5 11.15 -3.90 24.33
CA ASN A 5 9.70 -3.94 24.46
C ASN A 5 9.16 -2.84 25.39
N ASP A 6 9.96 -2.36 26.34
CA ASP A 6 9.56 -1.26 27.22
C ASP A 6 9.42 0.07 26.47
N LEU A 7 10.07 0.20 25.31
CA LEU A 7 10.02 1.40 24.45
C LEU A 7 8.89 1.35 23.41
N LEU A 8 8.28 0.18 23.18
CA LEU A 8 7.25 0.03 22.16
C LEU A 8 5.94 0.72 22.58
N ARG A 9 5.28 1.41 21.64
CA ARG A 9 3.99 2.06 21.90
C ARG A 9 2.96 1.01 22.37
N PRO A 10 2.14 1.28 23.40
CA PRO A 10 1.24 0.27 23.98
C PRO A 10 0.30 -0.40 22.97
N HIS A 11 -0.28 0.33 22.02
CA HIS A 11 -1.16 -0.24 21.01
C HIS A 11 -0.44 -1.20 20.04
N LEU A 12 0.85 -0.97 19.77
CA LEU A 12 1.66 -1.87 18.92
C LEU A 12 1.98 -3.20 19.62
N LYS A 13 1.99 -3.23 20.96
CA LYS A 13 2.19 -4.47 21.73
C LYS A 13 1.03 -5.45 21.56
N GLN A 14 -0.17 -4.94 21.26
CA GLN A 14 -1.40 -5.71 21.15
C GLN A 14 -1.88 -5.87 19.70
N LEU A 15 -1.26 -5.13 18.76
CA LEU A 15 -1.61 -5.17 17.35
C LEU A 15 -1.33 -6.58 16.79
N VAL A 16 -2.34 -7.18 16.18
CA VAL A 16 -2.18 -8.38 15.36
C VAL A 16 -1.89 -7.92 13.93
N PRO A 17 -0.74 -8.30 13.34
CA PRO A 17 -0.43 -7.95 11.95
C PRO A 17 -1.47 -8.51 10.97
N TYR A 18 -1.65 -7.82 9.85
CA TYR A 18 -2.48 -8.33 8.76
C TYR A 18 -1.94 -9.67 8.25
N SER A 19 -2.86 -10.59 7.91
CA SER A 19 -2.55 -11.90 7.33
C SER A 19 -2.85 -11.89 5.84
N SER A 20 -1.85 -12.20 5.04
CA SER A 20 -1.91 -12.28 3.58
C SER A 20 -2.00 -13.73 3.09
N ALA A 21 -2.29 -13.94 1.81
CA ALA A 21 -2.32 -15.27 1.21
C ALA A 21 -0.98 -16.04 1.33
N ARG A 22 0.14 -15.32 1.47
CA ARG A 22 1.48 -15.92 1.61
C ARG A 22 1.78 -16.34 3.06
N ASP A 23 0.97 -15.92 4.01
CA ASP A 23 1.00 -16.46 5.38
C ASP A 23 0.38 -17.86 5.43
N ASP A 24 -0.65 -18.10 4.61
CA ASP A 24 -1.35 -19.39 4.49
C ASP A 24 -0.56 -20.41 3.65
N TYR A 25 0.11 -19.98 2.57
CA TYR A 25 0.95 -20.84 1.73
C TYR A 25 2.36 -20.29 1.51
N LYS A 26 3.37 -21.04 1.99
CA LYS A 26 4.79 -20.67 1.93
C LYS A 26 5.59 -21.38 0.82
N GLY A 27 4.95 -22.23 0.02
CA GLY A 27 5.61 -22.94 -1.08
C GLY A 27 5.84 -22.03 -2.29
N LYS A 28 6.75 -22.45 -3.18
CA LYS A 28 7.05 -21.72 -4.44
C LYS A 28 6.50 -22.40 -5.70
N GLU A 29 5.98 -23.60 -5.55
CA GLU A 29 5.41 -24.39 -6.64
C GLU A 29 3.89 -24.40 -6.51
N GLY A 30 3.17 -24.27 -7.62
CA GLY A 30 1.71 -24.34 -7.65
C GLY A 30 1.06 -23.40 -8.67
N VAL A 31 -0.27 -23.47 -8.71
CA VAL A 31 -1.11 -22.51 -9.44
C VAL A 31 -1.63 -21.50 -8.41
N PHE A 32 -1.18 -20.25 -8.49
CA PHE A 32 -1.50 -19.19 -7.55
C PHE A 32 -2.72 -18.38 -8.03
N LEU A 33 -3.84 -18.52 -7.32
CA LEU A 33 -5.11 -17.83 -7.59
C LEU A 33 -5.71 -17.27 -6.28
N ASP A 34 -4.86 -16.68 -5.45
CA ASP A 34 -5.14 -16.33 -4.05
C ASP A 34 -4.91 -14.84 -3.73
N ALA A 35 -4.21 -14.09 -4.60
CA ALA A 35 -3.82 -12.69 -4.35
C ALA A 35 -4.30 -11.71 -5.43
N ASN A 36 -5.23 -12.11 -6.31
CA ASN A 36 -5.75 -11.29 -7.43
C ASN A 36 -4.68 -10.77 -8.41
N GLU A 37 -3.54 -11.46 -8.50
CA GLU A 37 -2.45 -11.10 -9.41
C GLU A 37 -2.81 -11.35 -10.87
N ASN A 38 -2.27 -10.55 -11.78
CA ASN A 38 -2.39 -10.81 -13.21
C ASN A 38 -1.43 -11.95 -13.63
N PRO A 39 -1.89 -12.97 -14.37
CA PRO A 39 -1.06 -14.13 -14.73
C PRO A 39 -0.02 -13.86 -15.84
N ILE A 40 -0.04 -12.69 -16.49
CA ILE A 40 0.76 -12.41 -17.70
C ILE A 40 2.16 -11.84 -17.35
N GLY A 41 2.37 -11.37 -16.11
CA GLY A 41 3.65 -10.82 -15.64
C GLY A 41 3.90 -9.36 -16.04
N SER A 42 5.11 -8.86 -15.74
CA SER A 42 5.55 -7.51 -16.09
C SER A 42 5.89 -7.40 -17.59
N ILE A 43 5.63 -6.24 -18.18
CA ILE A 43 5.86 -5.97 -19.61
C ILE A 43 7.18 -5.24 -19.91
N THR A 44 8.04 -5.03 -18.90
CA THR A 44 9.22 -4.15 -19.04
C THR A 44 10.55 -4.89 -18.94
N ASP A 45 11.49 -4.56 -19.84
CA ASP A 45 12.85 -5.11 -19.91
C ASP A 45 13.92 -4.13 -19.35
N GLU A 46 13.51 -3.16 -18.53
CA GLU A 46 14.31 -1.96 -18.25
C GLU A 46 15.37 -2.09 -17.14
N ASN A 47 16.36 -1.18 -17.20
CA ASN A 47 17.57 -1.16 -16.38
C ASN A 47 17.56 0.07 -15.43
N TRP A 48 17.58 -0.15 -14.11
CA TRP A 48 17.18 0.84 -13.08
C TRP A 48 18.35 1.44 -12.29
N ASN A 49 19.26 2.18 -12.92
CA ASN A 49 20.44 2.74 -12.22
C ASN A 49 20.29 4.21 -11.77
N ARG A 50 19.14 4.85 -12.00
CA ARG A 50 18.87 6.25 -11.62
C ARG A 50 17.56 6.35 -10.84
N TYR A 51 17.51 7.33 -9.94
CA TYR A 51 16.26 7.65 -9.23
C TYR A 51 15.17 8.05 -10.24
N PRO A 52 13.92 7.62 -10.02
CA PRO A 52 12.80 7.97 -10.88
C PRO A 52 12.39 9.44 -10.70
N ASP A 53 11.50 9.93 -11.58
CA ASP A 53 10.85 11.23 -11.40
C ASP A 53 10.02 11.22 -10.09
N PRO A 54 10.34 12.07 -9.10
CA PRO A 54 9.62 12.12 -7.83
C PRO A 54 8.19 12.68 -7.96
N TYR A 55 7.85 13.33 -9.07
CA TYR A 55 6.51 13.89 -9.30
C TYR A 55 5.65 13.05 -10.25
N GLN A 56 6.25 12.05 -10.90
CA GLN A 56 5.61 11.11 -11.83
C GLN A 56 4.75 11.81 -12.90
N GLN A 57 5.23 12.91 -13.45
CA GLN A 57 4.43 13.85 -14.26
C GLN A 57 3.85 13.18 -15.51
N GLU A 58 4.68 12.44 -16.26
CA GLU A 58 4.26 11.77 -17.48
C GLU A 58 3.19 10.69 -17.22
N LEU A 59 3.34 9.95 -16.13
CA LEU A 59 2.37 8.92 -15.74
C LEU A 59 1.04 9.56 -15.33
N LYS A 60 1.08 10.63 -14.54
CA LYS A 60 -0.13 11.37 -14.15
C LYS A 60 -0.85 11.97 -15.36
N ALA A 61 -0.13 12.52 -16.33
CA ALA A 61 -0.74 13.05 -17.55
C ALA A 61 -1.49 11.94 -18.33
N LYS A 62 -0.87 10.77 -18.51
CA LYS A 62 -1.54 9.63 -19.18
C LYS A 62 -2.75 9.13 -18.39
N LEU A 63 -2.67 9.08 -17.06
CA LEU A 63 -3.78 8.65 -16.21
C LEU A 63 -4.91 9.68 -16.18
N ALA A 64 -4.60 10.97 -16.21
CA ALA A 64 -5.57 12.07 -16.29
C ALA A 64 -6.48 11.90 -17.51
N ASP A 65 -5.90 11.62 -18.68
CA ASP A 65 -6.67 11.35 -19.90
C ASP A 65 -7.58 10.12 -19.75
N VAL A 66 -7.08 9.03 -19.16
CA VAL A 66 -7.84 7.80 -18.94
C VAL A 66 -8.98 7.98 -17.93
N LYS A 67 -8.77 8.81 -16.90
CA LYS A 67 -9.70 9.01 -15.78
C LYS A 67 -10.63 10.20 -15.97
N GLY A 68 -10.37 11.08 -16.94
CA GLY A 68 -11.16 12.28 -17.19
C GLY A 68 -11.06 13.32 -16.07
N VAL A 69 -9.90 13.43 -15.42
CA VAL A 69 -9.61 14.39 -14.34
C VAL A 69 -8.30 15.13 -14.62
N ASN A 70 -8.03 16.22 -13.93
CA ASN A 70 -6.75 16.92 -14.06
C ASN A 70 -5.62 16.14 -13.38
N ALA A 71 -4.40 16.25 -13.89
CA ALA A 71 -3.23 15.56 -13.33
C ALA A 71 -2.93 15.95 -11.88
N GLU A 72 -3.25 17.18 -11.49
CA GLU A 72 -3.12 17.72 -10.14
C GLU A 72 -4.10 17.07 -9.14
N GLN A 73 -5.13 16.39 -9.63
CA GLN A 73 -6.09 15.64 -8.81
C GLN A 73 -5.65 14.17 -8.61
N ILE A 74 -4.47 13.79 -9.10
CA ILE A 74 -3.95 12.42 -9.02
C ILE A 74 -2.77 12.35 -8.04
N PHE A 75 -2.95 11.51 -7.03
CA PHE A 75 -1.88 11.02 -6.17
C PHE A 75 -1.47 9.60 -6.61
N LEU A 76 -0.16 9.34 -6.64
CA LEU A 76 0.40 8.02 -6.93
C LEU A 76 1.19 7.58 -5.70
N GLY A 77 0.73 6.49 -5.09
CA GLY A 77 1.44 5.84 -3.98
C GLY A 77 2.13 4.56 -4.42
N ASN A 78 3.00 4.05 -3.55
CA ASN A 78 3.58 2.72 -3.63
C ASN A 78 2.55 1.65 -3.22
N GLY A 79 1.58 1.41 -4.11
CA GLY A 79 0.38 0.62 -3.82
C GLY A 79 -0.70 1.45 -3.16
N SER A 80 -1.93 0.91 -3.07
CA SER A 80 -3.08 1.60 -2.49
C SER A 80 -3.02 1.73 -0.97
N ASP A 81 -2.21 0.92 -0.29
CA ASP A 81 -2.06 0.94 1.16
C ASP A 81 -1.45 2.25 1.66
N GLU A 82 -0.55 2.86 0.89
CA GLU A 82 0.05 4.15 1.24
C GLU A 82 -0.99 5.30 1.23
N PRO A 83 -1.80 5.52 0.17
CA PRO A 83 -2.91 6.46 0.23
C PRO A 83 -3.87 6.22 1.40
N ILE A 84 -4.17 4.96 1.74
CA ILE A 84 -5.02 4.63 2.90
C ILE A 84 -4.36 5.14 4.18
N ASP A 85 -3.09 4.80 4.44
CA ASP A 85 -2.35 5.29 5.61
C ASP A 85 -2.26 6.83 5.65
N LEU A 86 -2.00 7.47 4.51
CA LEU A 86 -1.91 8.93 4.42
C LEU A 86 -3.25 9.62 4.74
N LEU A 87 -4.38 9.08 4.27
CA LEU A 87 -5.70 9.61 4.62
C LEU A 87 -5.95 9.55 6.13
N ILE A 88 -5.60 8.44 6.76
CA ILE A 88 -5.74 8.27 8.22
C ILE A 88 -4.86 9.30 8.94
N ARG A 89 -3.60 9.43 8.56
CA ARG A 89 -2.66 10.37 9.19
C ARG A 89 -3.01 11.84 9.00
N ALA A 90 -3.62 12.18 7.86
CA ALA A 90 -3.96 13.56 7.53
C ALA A 90 -5.24 14.03 8.22
N PHE A 91 -6.18 13.12 8.50
CA PHE A 91 -7.54 13.49 8.90
C PHE A 91 -8.02 12.89 10.24
N CYS A 92 -7.29 11.95 10.83
CA CYS A 92 -7.69 11.32 12.10
C CYS A 92 -6.65 11.58 13.20
N GLU A 93 -7.05 12.30 14.25
CA GLU A 93 -6.27 12.47 15.47
C GLU A 93 -6.32 11.18 16.32
N PRO A 94 -5.16 10.54 16.61
CA PRO A 94 -5.14 9.29 17.36
C PRO A 94 -5.77 9.38 18.74
N GLY A 95 -6.78 8.53 19.00
CA GLY A 95 -7.49 8.49 20.29
C GLY A 95 -8.61 9.52 20.42
N VAL A 96 -8.90 10.28 19.36
CA VAL A 96 -9.99 11.25 19.29
C VAL A 96 -10.95 10.88 18.17
N ASP A 97 -10.43 10.74 16.95
CA ASP A 97 -11.24 10.45 15.77
C ASP A 97 -11.35 8.94 15.50
N GLU A 98 -12.43 8.55 14.83
CA GLU A 98 -12.73 7.16 14.48
C GLU A 98 -12.91 6.99 12.97
N MET A 99 -12.67 5.77 12.47
CA MET A 99 -12.93 5.38 11.09
C MET A 99 -14.04 4.34 11.02
N ILE A 100 -14.77 4.34 9.91
CA ILE A 100 -15.83 3.37 9.63
C ILE A 100 -15.47 2.59 8.37
N ILE A 101 -15.63 1.28 8.44
CA ILE A 101 -15.57 0.35 7.31
C ILE A 101 -16.84 -0.49 7.26
N ASN A 102 -17.08 -1.19 6.16
CA ASN A 102 -18.28 -2.03 5.97
C ASN A 102 -17.87 -3.50 5.79
N PRO A 103 -17.73 -4.30 6.87
CA PRO A 103 -17.33 -5.69 6.74
C PRO A 103 -18.39 -6.57 6.04
N PRO A 104 -17.98 -7.54 5.21
CA PRO A 104 -16.60 -7.82 4.80
C PRO A 104 -16.14 -6.89 3.67
N THR A 105 -14.98 -6.27 3.85
CA THR A 105 -14.27 -5.47 2.83
C THR A 105 -12.77 -5.61 3.01
#